data_AF-A0A3C1NNF0-F1
#
_entry.id   AF-A0A3C1NNF0-F1
#
_cell.length_a   1.000
_cell.length_b   1.000
_cell.length_c   1.000
_cell.angle_alpha   90.00
_cell.angle_beta   90.00
_cell.angle_gamma   90.00
#
_symmetry.space_group_name_H-M   'P 1'
#
loop_
_entity.id
_entity.type
_entity.pdbx_description
1 polymer ?
#
loop_
_entity_poly.entity_id
_entity_poly.type
_entity_poly.pdbx_seq_one_letter_code
_entity_poly.pdbx_strand_id
1 'polypeptide(L)'
;MQSAAIRQAFLDFFKSKQHLIVPSAPIVVKNDPTLLFTNAGMNQFKDFFLGNKVPPSKRIADTQKCLRVSGKHNDLEEVGVDTYHHTMFEMLGNWSFGDYFKAEAIAWSWELLTEVYKIPKDRLYVTVFEGDPKENLPASSIALAEW
;
A
#
# COMPACT_ATOMS: atom_id res chain seq x y z
N MET A 1 -3.53 3.02 -21.36
CA MET A 1 -4.71 2.94 -20.46
C MET A 1 -4.87 4.31 -19.80
N GLN A 2 -6.09 4.86 -19.67
CA GLN A 2 -6.29 6.12 -18.94
C GLN A 2 -6.14 5.89 -17.42
N SER A 3 -5.74 6.91 -16.65
CA SER A 3 -5.53 6.80 -15.20
C SER A 3 -6.75 6.25 -14.46
N ALA A 4 -7.96 6.65 -14.86
CA ALA A 4 -9.20 6.12 -14.31
C ALA A 4 -9.40 4.62 -14.54
N ALA A 5 -9.03 4.12 -15.72
CA ALA A 5 -9.11 2.70 -16.03
C ALA A 5 -8.07 1.87 -15.28
N ILE A 6 -6.86 2.42 -15.06
CA ILE A 6 -5.83 1.77 -14.22
C ILE A 6 -6.35 1.63 -12.78
N ARG A 7 -6.88 2.72 -12.22
CA ARG A 7 -7.48 2.72 -10.87
C ARG A 7 -8.61 1.69 -10.76
N GLN A 8 -9.50 1.64 -11.75
CA GLN A 8 -10.61 0.70 -11.74
C GLN A 8 -10.12 -0.75 -11.85
N ALA A 9 -9.15 -1.03 -12.71
CA ALA A 9 -8.56 -2.36 -12.86
C ALA A 9 -7.93 -2.86 -11.54
N PHE A 10 -7.26 -2.00 -10.78
CA PHE A 10 -6.76 -2.34 -9.44
C PHE A 10 -7.90 -2.75 -8.49
N LEU A 11 -8.94 -1.94 -8.41
CA LEU A 11 -10.07 -2.18 -7.50
C LEU A 11 -10.83 -3.46 -7.90
N ASP A 12 -11.07 -3.67 -9.20
CA ASP A 12 -11.74 -4.86 -9.71
C ASP A 12 -10.90 -6.12 -9.49
N PHE A 13 -9.58 -6.03 -9.69
CA PHE A 13 -8.66 -7.14 -9.42
C PHE A 13 -8.74 -7.58 -7.95
N PHE A 14 -8.59 -6.66 -6.99
CA PHE A 14 -8.67 -7.04 -5.58
C PHE A 14 -10.08 -7.41 -5.13
N LYS A 15 -11.12 -6.82 -5.71
CA LYS A 15 -12.50 -7.29 -5.51
C LYS A 15 -12.67 -8.76 -5.93
N SER A 16 -12.03 -9.18 -7.03
CA SER A 16 -12.02 -10.59 -7.46
C SER A 16 -11.30 -11.53 -6.48
N LYS A 17 -10.35 -11.01 -5.69
CA LYS A 17 -9.66 -11.72 -4.59
C LYS A 17 -10.39 -11.60 -3.25
N GLN A 18 -11.66 -11.18 -3.28
CA GLN A 18 -12.58 -11.04 -2.14
C GLN A 18 -12.23 -9.89 -1.18
N HIS A 19 -11.52 -8.87 -1.65
CA HIS A 19 -11.33 -7.64 -0.89
C HIS A 19 -12.60 -6.78 -0.92
N LEU A 20 -13.01 -6.29 0.24
CA LEU A 20 -14.02 -5.26 0.35
C LEU A 20 -13.43 -3.94 -0.14
N ILE A 21 -14.06 -3.32 -1.13
CA ILE A 21 -13.64 -2.00 -1.61
C ILE A 21 -14.24 -0.93 -0.70
N VAL A 22 -13.38 -0.11 -0.09
CA VAL A 22 -13.80 0.97 0.81
C VAL A 22 -13.41 2.34 0.24
N PRO A 23 -14.13 3.41 0.60
CA PRO A 23 -13.75 4.74 0.18
C PRO A 23 -12.46 5.20 0.88
N SER A 24 -11.71 6.06 0.20
CA SER A 24 -10.59 6.80 0.79
C SER A 24 -11.04 7.64 1.98
N ALA A 25 -10.30 7.56 3.07
CA ALA A 25 -10.43 8.45 4.21
C ALA A 25 -10.13 9.92 3.81
N PRO A 26 -10.65 10.89 4.57
CA PRO A 26 -10.29 12.31 4.39
C PRO A 26 -8.78 12.54 4.50
N ILE A 27 -8.28 13.57 3.80
CA ILE A 27 -6.87 13.97 3.87
C ILE A 27 -6.52 14.50 5.27
N VAL A 28 -7.45 15.18 5.93
CA VAL A 28 -7.27 15.68 7.30
C VAL A 28 -7.78 14.64 8.29
N VAL A 29 -6.90 14.19 9.17
CA VAL A 29 -7.23 13.20 10.20
C VAL A 29 -7.72 13.95 11.45
N LYS A 30 -9.00 13.85 11.77
CA LYS A 30 -9.58 14.56 12.93
C LYS A 30 -9.23 13.94 14.28
N ASN A 31 -8.84 12.66 14.30
CA ASN A 31 -8.76 11.85 15.51
C ASN A 31 -7.34 11.38 15.86
N ASP A 32 -6.31 11.84 15.14
CA ASP A 32 -4.91 11.52 15.45
C ASP A 32 -4.10 12.83 15.52
N PRO A 33 -3.84 13.36 16.72
CA PRO A 33 -3.12 14.64 16.89
C PRO A 33 -1.64 14.53 16.50
N THR A 34 -1.12 13.31 16.27
CA THR A 34 0.27 13.08 15.85
C THR A 34 0.43 13.05 14.32
N LEU A 35 -0.69 13.02 13.59
CA LEU A 35 -0.72 12.92 12.14
C LEU A 35 -1.47 14.10 11.53
N LEU A 36 -0.73 15.04 10.94
CA LEU A 36 -1.32 16.24 10.31
C LEU A 36 -2.19 15.89 9.09
N PHE A 37 -1.74 14.91 8.28
CA PHE A 37 -2.43 14.49 7.07
C PHE A 37 -2.33 12.97 6.86
N THR A 38 -3.34 12.39 6.23
CA THR A 38 -3.30 11.02 5.72
C THR A 38 -2.18 10.90 4.69
N ASN A 39 -1.11 10.21 5.03
CA ASN A 39 0.09 10.05 4.20
C ASN A 39 0.18 8.66 3.54
N ALA A 40 -0.69 7.73 3.94
CA ALA A 40 -0.79 6.38 3.41
C ALA A 40 -2.21 5.81 3.55
N GLY A 41 -2.56 4.84 2.70
CA GLY A 41 -3.84 4.10 2.78
C GLY A 41 -4.06 3.41 4.12
N MET A 42 -2.99 2.98 4.80
CA MET A 42 -3.08 2.26 6.07
C MET A 42 -3.59 3.09 7.25
N ASN A 43 -3.54 4.43 7.19
CA ASN A 43 -3.82 5.27 8.35
C ASN A 43 -5.23 5.03 8.93
N GLN A 44 -6.24 4.85 8.06
CA GLN A 44 -7.62 4.58 8.49
C GLN A 44 -7.84 3.18 9.09
N PHE A 45 -6.87 2.27 8.93
CA PHE A 45 -6.95 0.89 9.41
C PHE A 45 -6.09 0.62 10.65
N LYS A 46 -5.43 1.65 11.20
CA LYS A 46 -4.54 1.55 12.36
C LYS A 46 -5.18 0.79 13.54
N ASP A 47 -6.43 1.12 13.87
CA ASP A 47 -7.15 0.47 14.98
C ASP A 47 -7.42 -1.02 14.72
N PHE A 48 -7.57 -1.44 13.46
CA PHE A 48 -7.76 -2.84 13.11
C PHE A 48 -6.45 -3.62 13.23
N PHE A 49 -5.33 -3.04 12.79
CA PHE A 49 -4.01 -3.65 12.93
C PHE A 49 -3.59 -3.81 14.40
N LEU A 50 -3.95 -2.85 15.26
CA LEU A 50 -3.64 -2.89 16.69
C LEU A 50 -4.60 -3.78 17.49
N GLY A 51 -5.66 -4.31 16.87
CA GLY A 51 -6.68 -5.11 17.56
C GLY A 51 -7.64 -4.28 18.43
N ASN A 52 -7.62 -2.96 18.31
CA ASN A 52 -8.52 -2.06 19.06
C ASN A 52 -9.96 -2.10 18.54
N LYS A 53 -10.15 -2.50 17.28
CA LYS A 53 -11.46 -2.63 16.62
C LYS A 53 -11.49 -3.84 15.69
N VAL A 54 -12.68 -4.36 15.43
CA VAL A 54 -12.90 -5.42 14.44
C VAL A 54 -13.03 -4.80 13.05
N PRO A 55 -12.26 -5.25 12.04
CA PRO A 55 -12.38 -4.76 10.68
C PRO A 55 -13.71 -5.22 10.05
N PRO A 56 -14.32 -4.43 9.15
CA PRO A 56 -15.57 -4.79 8.48
C PRO A 56 -15.42 -5.98 7.51
N SER A 57 -14.18 -6.26 7.10
CA SER A 57 -13.81 -7.43 6.30
C SER A 57 -12.38 -7.82 6.64
N LYS A 58 -12.06 -9.10 6.56
CA LYS A 58 -10.68 -9.60 6.69
C LYS A 58 -9.76 -9.13 5.55
N ARG A 59 -10.33 -8.75 4.42
CA ARG A 59 -9.62 -8.25 3.24
C ARG A 59 -10.23 -6.93 2.78
N ILE A 60 -9.42 -5.91 2.60
CA ILE A 60 -9.87 -4.57 2.18
C ILE A 60 -8.94 -4.03 1.10
N ALA A 61 -9.48 -3.33 0.11
CA ALA A 61 -8.69 -2.58 -0.87
C ALA A 61 -9.30 -1.19 -1.14
N ASP A 62 -8.46 -0.21 -1.45
CA ASP A 62 -8.88 1.15 -1.75
C ASP A 62 -7.87 1.90 -2.65
N THR A 63 -8.21 3.16 -2.95
CA THR A 63 -7.30 4.17 -3.49
C THR A 63 -7.32 5.39 -2.59
N GLN A 64 -6.31 5.55 -1.73
CA GLN A 64 -6.25 6.61 -0.73
C GLN A 64 -5.61 7.89 -1.28
N LYS A 65 -6.30 9.02 -1.10
CA LYS A 65 -5.71 10.34 -1.29
C LYS A 65 -4.67 10.61 -0.20
N CYS A 66 -3.42 10.70 -0.56
CA CYS A 66 -2.29 10.89 0.36
C CYS A 66 -1.71 12.30 0.20
N LEU A 67 -1.23 12.89 1.30
CA LEU A 67 -0.49 14.15 1.29
C LEU A 67 0.81 13.99 2.10
N ARG A 68 1.96 14.25 1.47
CA ARG A 68 3.31 14.12 2.05
C ARG A 68 4.07 15.45 2.01
N VAL A 69 3.76 16.31 2.98
CA VAL A 69 4.32 17.67 3.09
C VAL A 69 4.90 17.98 4.47
N SER A 70 4.99 16.97 5.35
CA SER A 70 5.43 17.16 6.74
C SER A 70 5.83 15.84 7.40
N GLY A 71 6.60 15.92 8.48
CA GLY A 71 6.98 14.77 9.29
C GLY A 71 7.98 13.83 8.60
N LYS A 72 7.97 12.54 8.98
CA LYS A 72 8.91 11.52 8.47
C LYS A 72 8.70 11.14 7.01
N HIS A 73 7.58 11.55 6.41
CA HIS A 73 7.21 11.26 5.03
C HIS A 73 6.87 12.59 4.37
N ASN A 74 7.91 13.32 3.99
CA ASN A 74 7.82 14.67 3.44
C ASN A 74 8.61 14.74 2.14
N ASP A 75 7.89 14.88 1.04
CA ASP A 75 8.47 14.88 -0.30
C ASP A 75 8.53 16.33 -0.86
N LEU A 76 8.18 17.34 -0.07
CA LEU A 76 7.94 18.72 -0.53
C LEU A 76 9.15 19.36 -1.23
N GLU A 77 10.38 19.08 -0.76
CA GLU A 77 11.60 19.67 -1.32
C GLU A 77 11.96 19.08 -2.69
N GLU A 78 11.52 17.86 -3.00
CA GLU A 78 11.80 17.17 -4.26
C GLU A 78 10.76 17.48 -5.35
N VAL A 79 9.60 17.99 -4.96
CA VAL A 79 8.49 18.24 -5.88
C VAL A 79 8.83 19.34 -6.87
N GLY A 80 8.86 18.98 -8.15
CA GLY A 80 9.27 19.87 -9.24
C GLY A 80 10.76 19.86 -9.54
N VAL A 81 11.57 19.18 -8.71
CA VAL A 81 12.98 18.86 -8.99
C VAL A 81 13.07 17.60 -9.86
N ASP A 82 12.30 16.56 -9.49
CA ASP A 82 12.15 15.36 -10.31
C ASP A 82 10.73 15.18 -10.87
N THR A 83 10.54 14.08 -11.60
CA THR A 83 9.31 13.78 -12.33
C THR A 83 8.40 12.76 -11.65
N TYR A 84 8.71 12.33 -10.42
CA TYR A 84 8.00 11.21 -9.78
C TYR A 84 7.60 11.45 -8.32
N HIS A 85 8.12 12.48 -7.66
CA HIS A 85 7.59 12.93 -6.37
C HIS A 85 6.42 13.90 -6.53
N HIS A 86 5.43 13.72 -5.66
CA HIS A 86 4.23 14.56 -5.60
C HIS A 86 3.92 14.87 -4.15
N THR A 87 3.41 16.08 -3.88
CA THR A 87 2.85 16.39 -2.55
C THR A 87 1.58 15.60 -2.31
N MET A 88 0.63 15.66 -3.26
CA MET A 88 -0.62 14.90 -3.24
C MET A 88 -0.60 13.82 -4.32
N PHE A 89 -0.97 12.60 -3.95
CA PHE A 89 -1.07 11.48 -4.88
C PHE A 89 -2.14 10.48 -4.40
N GLU A 90 -2.45 9.51 -5.26
CA GLU A 90 -3.30 8.38 -4.91
C GLU A 90 -2.46 7.14 -4.63
N MET A 91 -2.69 6.52 -3.48
CA MET A 91 -2.06 5.27 -3.08
C MET A 91 -3.06 4.13 -3.24
N LEU A 92 -2.81 3.24 -4.19
CA LEU A 92 -3.61 2.05 -4.42
C LEU A 92 -3.14 0.98 -3.42
N GLY A 93 -4.00 0.52 -2.53
CA GLY A 93 -3.63 -0.38 -1.43
C GLY A 93 -4.54 -1.59 -1.27
N ASN A 94 -3.98 -2.71 -0.80
CA ASN A 94 -4.69 -3.91 -0.39
C ASN A 94 -4.19 -4.34 1.00
N TRP A 95 -5.10 -4.80 1.85
CA TRP A 95 -4.83 -5.13 3.24
C TRP A 95 -5.45 -6.48 3.63
N SER A 96 -4.69 -7.21 4.45
CA SER A 96 -5.11 -8.42 5.15
C SER A 96 -5.16 -8.15 6.65
N PHE A 97 -6.26 -8.51 7.29
CA PHE A 97 -6.43 -8.44 8.73
C PHE A 97 -6.57 -9.87 9.28
N GLY A 98 -5.42 -10.50 9.55
CA GLY A 98 -5.37 -11.87 10.09
C GLY A 98 -5.91 -12.94 9.14
N ASP A 99 -5.66 -12.78 7.83
CA ASP A 99 -6.14 -13.69 6.79
C ASP A 99 -5.00 -14.24 5.92
N TYR A 100 -4.64 -13.57 4.82
CA TYR A 100 -3.48 -13.91 4.00
C TYR A 100 -2.21 -13.16 4.44
N PHE A 101 -1.04 -13.59 3.97
CA PHE A 101 0.22 -12.94 4.31
C PHE A 101 1.15 -12.80 3.08
N LYS A 102 2.44 -13.13 3.22
CA LYS A 102 3.46 -12.87 2.21
C LYS A 102 3.20 -13.58 0.88
N ALA A 103 2.88 -14.88 0.91
CA ALA A 103 2.69 -15.69 -0.29
C ALA A 103 1.62 -15.09 -1.23
N GLU A 104 0.42 -14.87 -0.72
CA GLU A 104 -0.66 -14.31 -1.52
C GLU A 104 -0.42 -12.85 -1.88
N ALA A 105 0.14 -12.04 -0.97
CA ALA A 105 0.45 -10.64 -1.25
C ALA A 105 1.45 -10.50 -2.41
N ILE A 106 2.48 -11.36 -2.44
CA ILE A 106 3.50 -11.41 -3.49
C ILE A 106 2.87 -11.91 -4.79
N ALA A 107 2.18 -13.05 -4.75
CA ALA A 107 1.55 -13.65 -5.93
C ALA A 107 0.55 -12.70 -6.61
N TRP A 108 -0.30 -12.03 -5.84
CA TRP A 108 -1.30 -11.09 -6.39
C TRP A 108 -0.68 -9.79 -6.88
N SER A 109 0.37 -9.28 -6.22
CA SER A 109 1.13 -8.12 -6.71
C SER A 109 1.77 -8.44 -8.07
N TRP A 110 2.37 -9.62 -8.19
CA TRP A 110 2.97 -10.09 -9.44
C TRP A 110 1.93 -10.30 -10.55
N GLU A 111 0.84 -11.01 -10.25
CA GLU A 111 -0.28 -11.22 -11.19
C GLU A 111 -0.86 -9.89 -11.70
N LEU A 112 -1.09 -8.93 -10.81
CA LEU A 112 -1.58 -7.60 -11.20
C LEU A 112 -0.61 -6.90 -12.16
N LEU A 113 0.68 -6.85 -11.83
CA LEU A 113 1.67 -6.14 -12.64
C LEU A 113 1.91 -6.83 -13.99
N THR A 114 2.07 -8.15 -14.01
CA THR A 114 2.50 -8.87 -15.22
C THR A 114 1.35 -9.39 -16.05
N GLU A 115 0.23 -9.77 -15.43
CA GLU A 115 -0.91 -10.38 -16.13
C GLU A 115 -2.05 -9.40 -16.38
N VAL A 116 -2.31 -8.44 -15.49
CA VAL A 116 -3.35 -7.42 -15.72
C VAL A 116 -2.78 -6.21 -16.45
N TYR A 117 -1.71 -5.62 -15.92
CA TYR A 117 -1.07 -4.44 -16.53
C TYR A 117 -0.08 -4.79 -17.64
N LYS A 118 0.26 -6.07 -17.81
CA LYS A 118 1.15 -6.56 -18.87
C LYS A 118 2.52 -5.87 -18.87
N ILE A 119 3.05 -5.55 -17.69
CA ILE A 119 4.40 -5.03 -17.52
C ILE A 119 5.39 -6.18 -17.81
N PRO A 120 6.40 -5.98 -18.69
CA PRO A 120 7.42 -6.98 -18.94
C PRO A 120 8.17 -7.38 -17.67
N LYS A 121 8.28 -8.69 -17.42
CA LYS A 121 8.83 -9.28 -16.19
C LYS A 121 10.30 -8.90 -15.96
N ASP A 122 11.06 -8.77 -17.04
CA ASP A 122 12.46 -8.36 -17.08
C ASP A 122 12.70 -6.89 -16.69
N ARG A 123 11.63 -6.09 -16.55
CA ARG A 123 11.70 -4.71 -16.07
C ARG A 123 11.34 -4.56 -14.60
N LEU A 124 10.96 -5.65 -13.93
CA LEU A 124 10.58 -5.65 -12.52
C LEU A 124 11.78 -6.07 -11.67
N TYR A 125 12.03 -5.30 -10.62
CA TYR A 125 13.03 -5.58 -9.61
C TYR A 125 12.32 -5.67 -8.27
N VAL A 126 12.71 -6.65 -7.46
CA VAL A 126 12.15 -6.87 -6.12
C VAL A 126 13.27 -6.73 -5.09
N THR A 127 12.92 -6.21 -3.92
CA THR A 127 13.82 -6.15 -2.77
C THR A 127 13.18 -6.86 -1.59
N VAL A 128 14.01 -7.50 -0.77
CA VAL A 128 13.60 -8.15 0.48
C VAL A 128 14.46 -7.61 1.61
N PHE A 129 13.88 -7.50 2.81
CA PHE A 129 14.61 -7.00 3.97
C PHE A 129 15.69 -8.00 4.38
N GLU A 130 16.96 -7.56 4.36
CA GLU A 130 18.14 -8.39 4.69
C GLU A 130 18.36 -8.57 6.21
N GLY A 131 17.58 -7.88 7.04
CA GLY A 131 17.78 -7.84 8.47
C GLY A 131 18.52 -6.58 8.90
N ASP A 132 18.51 -6.30 10.20
CA ASP A 132 19.33 -5.27 10.82
C ASP A 132 19.90 -5.82 12.14
N PRO A 133 21.19 -6.21 12.18
CA PRO A 133 21.81 -6.71 13.40
C PRO A 133 21.84 -5.71 14.56
N LYS A 134 21.84 -4.40 14.28
CA LYS A 134 21.86 -3.36 15.33
C LYS A 134 20.54 -3.31 16.10
N GLU A 135 19.45 -3.58 15.41
CA GLU A 135 18.09 -3.65 15.96
C GLU A 135 17.67 -5.09 16.32
N ASN A 136 18.59 -6.06 16.19
CA ASN A 136 18.31 -7.48 16.39
C ASN A 136 17.13 -8.01 15.54
N LEU A 137 17.04 -7.53 14.30
CA LEU A 137 16.00 -7.92 13.34
C LEU A 137 16.56 -8.91 12.31
N PRO A 138 16.02 -10.13 12.20
CA PRO A 138 16.51 -11.11 11.23
C PRO A 138 16.08 -10.77 9.80
N ALA A 139 16.79 -11.34 8.83
CA ALA A 139 16.42 -11.29 7.42
C ALA A 139 15.02 -11.88 7.19
N SER A 140 14.29 -11.34 6.22
CA SER A 140 12.98 -11.85 5.82
C SER A 140 13.10 -13.07 4.90
N SER A 141 13.49 -14.21 5.46
CA SER A 141 13.64 -15.49 4.74
C SER A 141 12.37 -15.94 4.01
N ILE A 142 11.19 -15.72 4.60
CA ILE A 142 9.89 -16.09 4.00
C ILE A 142 9.64 -15.32 2.70
N ALA A 143 9.94 -14.01 2.67
CA ALA A 143 9.73 -13.23 1.44
C ALA A 143 10.76 -13.58 0.36
N LEU A 144 12.00 -13.86 0.77
CA LEU A 144 13.07 -14.27 -0.14
C LEU A 144 12.77 -15.61 -0.81
N ALA A 145 12.18 -16.56 -0.09
CA ALA A 145 11.84 -17.87 -0.63
C ALA A 145 10.63 -17.85 -1.57
N GLU A 146 9.78 -16.83 -1.48
CA GLU A 146 8.56 -16.70 -2.28
C GLU A 146 8.81 -16.03 -3.65
N TRP A 147 9.83 -15.17 -3.73
CA TRP A 147 10.26 -14.52 -4.97
C TRP A 147 11.18 -15.43 -5.80
#